data_AF-A0A821GNV8-F1
#
_entry.id   AF-A0A821GNV8-F1
#
_cell.length_a   1.000
_cell.length_b   1.000
_cell.length_c   1.000
_cell.angle_alpha   90.00
_cell.angle_beta   90.00
_cell.angle_gamma   90.00
#
_symmetry.space_group_name_H-M   'P 1'
#
loop_
_entity.id
_entity.type
_entity.pdbx_description
1 polymer ?
#
loop_
_entity_poly.entity_id
_entity_poly.type
_entity_poly.pdbx_seq_one_letter_code
_entity_poly.pdbx_strand_id
1 'polypeptide(L)'
;MNDKVNTTSEQNGNSSCVGTCTNLHNDALLSLGPKNRYSEIPSIRLFLAKYNTYPSTLDCDNDDEDTPFHATTILNYIRDELKHDITKDCVSRRYNRTAKQKYVHSRLSDLGNGIMISFNGSHLDSEILNKNQLKADYDGKYFLVVSDLKIYHLPEHDSFAQDLADRFSQMTVCSSKSCMLQMVCRNQCGYYLDGIRVKKPLITDLALHYGNNFLTTHDKILNDLNKKESKGIVLLHGVPGSGKTHYIRYLIQEVQDKTLIYVSPDMAKEISSPEFLPFLMRHENAILIIEDAENIIQDRSSSSLPSQAVANLLNLSDGLLGDAMHQQIIATFNCDLTAVDPALL
;
A
#
# COMPACT_ATOMS: atom_id res chain seq x y z
N MET A 1 -36.78 38.68 -29.70
CA MET A 1 -38.00 39.18 -29.01
C MET A 1 -38.72 37.95 -28.52
N ASN A 2 -38.47 37.57 -27.26
CA ASN A 2 -39.38 37.76 -26.11
C ASN A 2 -40.71 37.06 -26.40
N ASP A 3 -41.06 36.00 -25.68
CA ASP A 3 -41.50 36.18 -24.30
C ASP A 3 -41.03 35.15 -23.27
N LYS A 4 -40.84 35.70 -22.07
CA LYS A 4 -40.47 35.09 -20.81
C LYS A 4 -41.68 34.42 -20.15
N VAL A 5 -41.40 33.26 -19.57
CA VAL A 5 -41.65 32.87 -18.16
C VAL A 5 -42.93 33.40 -17.51
N ASN A 6 -43.82 32.47 -17.15
CA ASN A 6 -44.56 32.56 -15.90
C ASN A 6 -44.41 31.25 -15.13
N THR A 7 -43.74 31.36 -13.99
CA THR A 7 -43.62 30.38 -12.93
C THR A 7 -44.81 30.49 -11.99
N THR A 8 -45.48 29.37 -11.72
CA THR A 8 -46.16 29.15 -10.43
C THR A 8 -45.74 27.80 -9.89
N SER A 9 -45.04 27.89 -8.76
CA SER A 9 -44.60 26.81 -7.89
C SER A 9 -45.77 26.20 -7.14
N GLU A 10 -45.91 24.87 -7.21
CA GLU A 10 -46.46 24.09 -6.10
C GLU A 10 -45.44 23.01 -5.73
N GLN A 11 -44.89 23.15 -4.53
CA GLN A 11 -44.11 22.14 -3.83
C GLN A 11 -45.07 21.14 -3.17
N ASN A 12 -44.78 19.86 -3.36
CA ASN A 12 -44.75 18.78 -2.36
C ASN A 12 -45.37 17.48 -2.89
N GLY A 13 -44.54 16.42 -2.91
CA GLY A 13 -45.01 15.06 -3.09
C GLY A 13 -43.86 14.10 -3.43
N ASN A 14 -43.18 13.61 -2.39
CA ASN A 14 -42.40 12.37 -2.34
C ASN A 14 -41.78 11.85 -3.66
N SER A 15 -40.49 12.14 -3.87
CA SER A 15 -39.69 11.38 -4.83
C SER A 15 -39.35 10.01 -4.25
N SER A 16 -40.29 9.07 -4.34
CA SER A 16 -39.97 7.65 -4.30
C SER A 16 -39.88 7.16 -5.74
N CYS A 17 -38.73 7.37 -6.37
CA CYS A 17 -38.44 6.75 -7.67
C CYS A 17 -38.07 5.29 -7.45
N VAL A 18 -39.03 4.47 -7.01
CA VAL A 18 -38.91 3.01 -7.06
C VAL A 18 -39.39 2.57 -8.43
N GLY A 19 -38.49 2.65 -9.41
CA GLY A 19 -38.77 2.20 -10.79
C GLY A 19 -38.79 0.68 -10.85
N THR A 20 -39.91 0.05 -10.52
CA THR A 20 -40.10 -1.39 -10.81
C THR A 20 -40.33 -1.57 -12.32
N CYS A 21 -39.47 -2.34 -12.99
CA CYS A 21 -39.60 -2.65 -14.41
C CYS A 21 -40.61 -3.78 -14.62
N THR A 22 -41.88 -3.55 -14.28
CA THR A 22 -42.90 -4.62 -14.21
C THR A 22 -43.35 -5.19 -15.56
N ASN A 23 -42.85 -4.70 -16.70
CA ASN A 23 -43.35 -5.07 -18.05
C ASN A 23 -42.26 -5.36 -19.10
N LEU A 24 -40.99 -5.53 -18.73
CA LEU A 24 -39.92 -5.88 -19.70
C LEU A 24 -39.70 -7.39 -19.75
N HIS A 25 -39.61 -7.97 -20.95
CA HIS A 25 -39.14 -9.35 -21.12
C HIS A 25 -37.71 -9.49 -20.55
N ASN A 26 -37.39 -10.64 -19.95
CA ASN A 26 -36.11 -10.89 -19.28
C ASN A 26 -34.88 -10.53 -20.14
N ASP A 27 -34.91 -10.82 -21.44
CA ASP A 27 -33.80 -10.49 -22.35
C ASP A 27 -33.61 -8.97 -22.53
N ALA A 28 -34.72 -8.22 -22.59
CA ALA A 28 -34.69 -6.76 -22.65
C ALA A 28 -34.20 -6.16 -21.32
N LEU A 29 -34.61 -6.73 -20.18
CA LEU A 29 -34.15 -6.29 -18.87
C LEU A 29 -32.65 -6.54 -18.66
N LEU A 30 -32.17 -7.74 -19.03
CA LEU A 30 -30.75 -8.11 -18.98
C LEU A 30 -29.88 -7.26 -19.89
N SER A 31 -30.45 -6.71 -20.97
CA SER A 31 -29.75 -5.79 -21.89
C SER A 31 -29.43 -4.43 -21.25
N LEU A 32 -30.18 -4.02 -20.22
CA LEU A 32 -29.94 -2.78 -19.48
C LEU A 32 -28.71 -2.90 -18.56
N GLY A 33 -28.46 -4.09 -18.01
CA GLY A 33 -27.32 -4.34 -17.13
C GLY A 33 -25.97 -4.20 -17.85
N PRO A 34 -24.91 -3.72 -17.15
CA PRO A 34 -23.60 -3.50 -17.76
C PRO A 34 -23.10 -4.75 -18.47
N LYS A 35 -22.40 -4.55 -19.60
CA LYS A 35 -21.82 -5.67 -20.35
C LYS A 35 -20.76 -6.35 -19.49
N ASN A 36 -20.85 -7.67 -19.43
CA ASN A 36 -19.97 -8.46 -18.56
C ASN A 36 -18.52 -8.37 -19.05
N ARG A 37 -17.58 -8.02 -18.17
CA ARG A 37 -16.17 -8.17 -18.47
C ARG A 37 -15.83 -9.66 -18.45
N TYR A 38 -14.89 -10.08 -19.30
CA TYR A 38 -14.42 -11.46 -19.28
C TYR A 38 -13.90 -11.80 -17.87
N SER A 39 -14.30 -12.95 -17.32
CA SER A 39 -13.91 -13.51 -16.01
C SER A 39 -14.56 -12.95 -14.74
N GLU A 40 -15.49 -12.00 -14.83
CA GLU A 40 -16.25 -11.48 -13.69
C GLU A 40 -17.65 -12.13 -13.56
N ILE A 41 -18.11 -12.29 -12.32
CA ILE A 41 -19.47 -12.77 -12.06
C ILE A 41 -20.45 -11.63 -12.36
N PRO A 42 -21.50 -11.84 -13.18
CA PRO A 42 -22.42 -10.79 -13.61
C PRO A 42 -23.43 -10.39 -12.51
N SER A 43 -22.96 -9.91 -11.35
CA SER A 43 -23.77 -9.67 -10.14
C SER A 43 -25.01 -8.81 -10.40
N ILE A 44 -24.86 -7.66 -11.08
CA ILE A 44 -25.99 -6.77 -11.39
C ILE A 44 -27.02 -7.45 -12.30
N ARG A 45 -26.56 -8.23 -13.31
CA ARG A 45 -27.48 -8.94 -14.20
C ARG A 45 -28.22 -10.08 -13.50
N LEU A 46 -27.55 -10.79 -12.59
CA LEU A 46 -28.18 -11.82 -11.77
C LEU A 46 -29.20 -11.22 -10.80
N PHE A 47 -28.89 -10.08 -10.20
CA PHE A 47 -29.82 -9.33 -9.36
C PHE A 47 -31.05 -8.88 -10.17
N LEU A 48 -30.84 -8.26 -11.34
CA LEU A 48 -31.91 -7.86 -12.26
C LEU A 48 -32.79 -9.04 -12.66
N ALA A 49 -32.19 -10.18 -13.03
CA ALA A 49 -32.93 -11.37 -13.43
C ALA A 49 -33.81 -11.97 -12.31
N LYS A 50 -33.38 -11.80 -11.05
CA LYS A 50 -34.07 -12.38 -9.90
C LYS A 50 -35.13 -11.46 -9.32
N TYR A 51 -34.84 -10.16 -9.24
CA TYR A 51 -35.67 -9.18 -8.52
C TYR A 51 -36.36 -8.16 -9.45
N ASN A 52 -36.11 -8.23 -10.76
CA ASN A 52 -36.69 -7.35 -11.78
C ASN A 52 -36.49 -5.83 -11.51
N THR A 53 -35.42 -5.49 -10.82
CA THR A 53 -35.06 -4.11 -10.47
C THR A 53 -33.54 -3.97 -10.32
N TYR A 54 -33.04 -2.74 -10.45
CA TYR A 54 -31.63 -2.46 -10.16
C TYR A 54 -31.37 -2.52 -8.65
N PRO A 55 -30.23 -3.08 -8.22
CA PRO A 55 -29.83 -3.04 -6.83
C PRO A 55 -29.31 -1.66 -6.43
N SER A 56 -29.54 -1.27 -5.18
CA SER A 56 -28.62 -0.38 -4.46
C SER A 56 -27.31 -1.12 -4.24
N THR A 57 -26.18 -0.41 -4.33
CA THR A 57 -24.84 -1.00 -4.18
C THR A 57 -24.10 -0.27 -3.07
N LEU A 58 -23.58 -1.03 -2.11
CA LEU A 58 -22.68 -0.57 -1.07
C LEU A 58 -21.30 -1.20 -1.30
N ASP A 59 -20.31 -0.35 -1.57
CA ASP A 59 -18.91 -0.76 -1.68
C ASP A 59 -18.30 -0.79 -0.28
N CYS A 60 -17.81 -1.95 0.15
CA CYS A 60 -17.12 -2.10 1.42
C CYS A 60 -15.65 -1.72 1.20
N ASP A 61 -15.34 -0.44 1.34
CA ASP A 61 -13.96 0.07 1.27
C ASP A 61 -13.33 0.11 2.67
N ASN A 62 -12.02 -0.11 2.75
CA ASN A 62 -11.24 0.21 3.95
C ASN A 62 -10.42 1.47 3.66
N ASP A 63 -10.36 2.39 4.62
CA ASP A 63 -9.61 3.66 4.50
C ASP A 63 -8.09 3.44 4.30
N ASP A 64 -7.59 2.26 4.66
CA ASP A 64 -6.19 1.86 4.54
C ASP A 64 -6.02 0.74 3.49
N GLU A 65 -5.36 1.05 2.37
CA GLU A 65 -5.05 0.11 1.29
C GLU A 65 -4.26 -1.13 1.77
N ASP A 66 -3.55 -1.03 2.90
CA ASP A 66 -2.79 -2.14 3.50
C ASP A 66 -3.66 -3.08 4.34
N THR A 67 -4.98 -2.85 4.41
CA THR A 67 -5.90 -3.63 5.24
C THR A 67 -6.94 -4.38 4.42
N PRO A 68 -6.57 -5.34 3.56
CA PRO A 68 -7.56 -6.10 2.81
C PRO A 68 -8.45 -6.94 3.74
N PHE A 69 -9.65 -7.26 3.26
CA PHE A 69 -10.54 -8.18 3.94
C PHE A 69 -10.00 -9.61 3.87
N HIS A 70 -10.20 -10.36 4.95
CA HIS A 70 -9.96 -11.80 4.98
C HIS A 70 -11.20 -12.55 4.48
N ALA A 71 -11.16 -12.97 3.22
CA ALA A 71 -12.31 -13.54 2.53
C ALA A 71 -12.87 -14.77 3.25
N THR A 72 -12.02 -15.62 3.85
CA THR A 72 -12.48 -16.82 4.55
C THR A 72 -13.24 -16.49 5.85
N THR A 73 -12.86 -15.45 6.59
CA THR A 73 -13.62 -15.02 7.77
C THR A 73 -15.02 -14.55 7.37
N ILE A 74 -15.11 -13.75 6.30
CA ILE A 74 -16.40 -13.30 5.74
C ILE A 74 -17.25 -14.50 5.32
N LEU A 75 -16.66 -15.49 4.65
CA LEU A 75 -17.38 -16.70 4.24
C LEU A 75 -17.87 -17.55 5.40
N ASN A 76 -17.08 -17.65 6.47
CA ASN A 76 -17.52 -18.32 7.69
C ASN A 76 -18.68 -17.56 8.33
N TYR A 77 -18.64 -16.23 8.38
CA TYR A 77 -19.76 -15.42 8.87
C TYR A 77 -21.04 -15.63 8.05
N ILE A 78 -20.94 -15.60 6.71
CA ILE A 78 -22.07 -15.84 5.81
C ILE A 78 -22.66 -17.24 6.03
N ARG A 79 -21.81 -18.27 6.20
CA ARG A 79 -22.25 -19.65 6.45
C ARG A 79 -22.88 -19.81 7.83
N ASP A 80 -22.20 -19.34 8.86
CA ASP A 80 -22.48 -19.69 10.25
C ASP A 80 -23.46 -18.74 10.90
N GLU A 81 -23.37 -17.43 10.65
CA GLU A 81 -24.23 -16.41 11.26
C GLU A 81 -25.43 -16.11 10.37
N LEU A 82 -25.22 -15.91 9.06
CA LEU A 82 -26.34 -15.67 8.12
C LEU A 82 -27.03 -16.97 7.65
N LYS A 83 -26.53 -18.13 8.08
CA LYS A 83 -27.08 -19.47 7.76
C LYS A 83 -27.21 -19.74 6.25
N HIS A 84 -26.34 -19.12 5.45
CA HIS A 84 -26.37 -19.27 4.00
C HIS A 84 -25.58 -20.49 3.53
N ASP A 85 -26.13 -21.24 2.58
CA ASP A 85 -25.47 -22.38 1.98
C ASP A 85 -24.48 -21.92 0.90
N ILE A 86 -23.24 -21.70 1.33
CA ILE A 86 -22.12 -21.23 0.49
C ILE A 86 -21.74 -22.19 -0.66
N THR A 87 -22.32 -23.39 -0.72
CA THR A 87 -22.10 -24.33 -1.85
C THR A 87 -22.93 -24.00 -3.08
N LYS A 88 -23.99 -23.18 -2.91
CA LYS A 88 -24.87 -22.71 -3.98
C LYS A 88 -24.38 -21.42 -4.65
N ASP A 89 -23.30 -20.85 -4.13
CA ASP A 89 -22.73 -19.60 -4.63
C ASP A 89 -22.21 -19.73 -6.07
N CYS A 90 -22.26 -18.63 -6.81
CA CYS A 90 -21.49 -18.50 -8.04
C CYS A 90 -20.02 -18.29 -7.67
N VAL A 91 -19.12 -19.13 -8.16
CA VAL A 91 -17.69 -19.11 -7.77
C VAL A 91 -16.78 -19.21 -8.99
N SER A 92 -15.84 -18.27 -9.10
CA SER A 92 -14.70 -18.35 -10.00
C SER A 92 -13.44 -18.73 -9.22
N ARG A 93 -12.63 -19.64 -9.76
CA ARG A 93 -11.41 -20.14 -9.10
C ARG A 93 -10.18 -19.91 -9.96
N ARG A 94 -9.05 -19.65 -9.30
CA ARG A 94 -7.72 -19.57 -9.93
C ARG A 94 -6.76 -20.54 -9.24
N TYR A 95 -5.63 -20.79 -9.89
CA TYR A 95 -4.56 -21.62 -9.35
C TYR A 95 -3.32 -20.77 -9.09
N ASN A 96 -2.83 -20.76 -7.86
CA ASN A 96 -1.58 -20.09 -7.51
C ASN A 96 -0.43 -21.09 -7.66
N ARG A 97 0.51 -20.82 -8.57
CA ARG A 97 1.65 -21.71 -8.86
C ARG A 97 2.63 -21.82 -7.69
N THR A 98 2.85 -20.73 -6.96
CA THR A 98 3.80 -20.65 -5.85
C THR A 98 3.30 -21.42 -4.64
N ALA A 99 2.04 -21.20 -4.26
CA ALA A 99 1.38 -21.95 -3.18
C ALA A 99 1.02 -23.38 -3.61
N LYS A 100 0.93 -23.66 -4.91
CA LYS A 100 0.41 -24.90 -5.49
C LYS A 100 -1.04 -25.22 -5.09
N GLN A 101 -1.82 -24.18 -4.77
CA GLN A 101 -3.20 -24.30 -4.30
C GLN A 101 -4.20 -23.69 -5.30
N LYS A 102 -5.40 -24.28 -5.39
CA LYS A 102 -6.56 -23.63 -6.01
C LYS A 102 -7.24 -22.75 -4.97
N TYR A 103 -7.67 -21.57 -5.37
CA TYR A 103 -8.35 -20.64 -4.48
C TYR A 103 -9.55 -19.98 -5.18
N VAL A 104 -10.48 -19.47 -4.40
CA VAL A 104 -11.66 -18.73 -4.90
C VAL A 104 -11.21 -17.31 -5.23
N HIS A 105 -11.30 -16.91 -6.50
CA HIS A 105 -10.89 -15.58 -6.99
C HIS A 105 -12.03 -14.56 -6.98
N SER A 106 -13.24 -15.02 -7.32
CA SER A 106 -14.45 -14.21 -7.24
C SER A 106 -15.59 -15.08 -6.74
N ARG A 107 -16.53 -14.48 -6.01
CA ARG A 107 -17.72 -15.15 -5.50
C ARG A 107 -18.89 -14.19 -5.43
N LEU A 108 -20.09 -14.72 -5.68
CA LEU A 108 -21.37 -14.06 -5.40
C LEU A 108 -22.23 -15.01 -4.56
N SER A 109 -22.58 -14.55 -3.35
CA SER A 109 -23.48 -15.22 -2.42
C SER A 109 -24.83 -14.51 -2.46
N ASP A 110 -25.86 -15.20 -2.95
CA ASP A 110 -27.23 -14.70 -3.00
C ASP A 110 -27.99 -15.17 -1.76
N LEU A 111 -28.14 -14.27 -0.79
CA LEU A 111 -28.75 -14.57 0.50
C LEU A 111 -30.28 -14.68 0.42
N GLY A 112 -30.86 -14.43 -0.76
CA GLY A 112 -32.29 -14.30 -0.94
C GLY A 112 -32.82 -12.94 -0.46
N ASN A 113 -34.13 -12.76 -0.58
CA ASN A 113 -34.85 -11.55 -0.13
C ASN A 113 -34.21 -10.23 -0.60
N GLY A 114 -33.66 -10.20 -1.80
CA GLY A 114 -33.12 -8.96 -2.36
C GLY A 114 -31.73 -8.59 -1.86
N ILE A 115 -30.95 -9.50 -1.27
CA ILE A 115 -29.57 -9.23 -0.81
C ILE A 115 -28.60 -10.21 -1.49
N MET A 116 -27.54 -9.67 -2.09
CA MET A 116 -26.42 -10.43 -2.63
C MET A 116 -25.09 -9.81 -2.19
N ILE A 117 -24.13 -10.64 -1.80
CA ILE A 117 -22.79 -10.21 -1.38
C ILE A 117 -21.79 -10.75 -2.40
N SER A 118 -20.92 -9.90 -2.92
CA SER A 118 -19.91 -10.32 -3.88
C SER A 118 -18.53 -9.84 -3.49
N PHE A 119 -17.52 -10.65 -3.76
CA PHE A 119 -16.15 -10.18 -3.81
C PHE A 119 -15.48 -10.60 -5.11
N ASN A 120 -14.57 -9.78 -5.61
CA ASN A 120 -13.81 -10.07 -6.83
C ASN A 120 -12.33 -9.84 -6.60
N GLY A 121 -11.50 -10.42 -7.47
CA GLY A 121 -10.08 -10.05 -7.48
C GLY A 121 -9.27 -10.62 -6.32
N SER A 122 -9.81 -11.55 -5.52
CA SER A 122 -9.09 -12.08 -4.36
C SER A 122 -7.83 -12.83 -4.80
N HIS A 123 -6.88 -12.95 -3.88
CA HIS A 123 -5.61 -13.63 -4.10
C HIS A 123 -5.04 -14.21 -2.80
N LEU A 124 -4.06 -15.10 -2.92
CA LEU A 124 -3.35 -15.65 -1.78
C LEU A 124 -2.17 -14.76 -1.43
N ASP A 125 -2.14 -14.29 -0.18
CA ASP A 125 -1.04 -13.53 0.39
C ASP A 125 -0.41 -14.31 1.54
N SER A 126 0.92 -14.33 1.60
CA SER A 126 1.69 -14.94 2.70
C SER A 126 2.48 -13.94 3.52
N GLU A 127 2.43 -12.68 3.14
CA GLU A 127 3.06 -11.57 3.82
C GLU A 127 1.95 -10.83 4.58
N ILE A 128 1.32 -11.49 5.54
CA ILE A 128 0.25 -10.91 6.36
C ILE A 128 0.75 -10.68 7.79
N LEU A 129 0.62 -9.44 8.26
CA LEU A 129 0.70 -9.08 9.67
C LEU A 129 -0.64 -9.40 10.32
N ASN A 130 -0.73 -10.62 10.86
CA ASN A 130 -1.96 -11.17 11.43
C ASN A 130 -2.27 -10.63 12.84
N LYS A 131 -2.54 -9.31 12.95
CA LYS A 131 -2.86 -8.64 14.23
C LYS A 131 -4.05 -9.28 14.94
N ASN A 132 -5.03 -9.76 14.17
CA ASN A 132 -6.28 -10.36 14.66
C ASN A 132 -6.16 -11.87 14.97
N GLN A 133 -4.95 -12.46 14.92
CA GLN A 133 -4.69 -13.88 15.22
C GLN A 133 -5.58 -14.86 14.42
N LEU A 134 -5.97 -14.49 13.21
CA LEU A 134 -6.78 -15.31 12.32
C LEU A 134 -6.01 -16.54 11.84
N LYS A 135 -6.69 -17.65 11.63
CA LYS A 135 -6.06 -18.86 11.09
C LYS A 135 -5.78 -18.67 9.60
N ALA A 136 -4.57 -19.01 9.16
CA ALA A 136 -4.23 -19.07 7.74
C ALA A 136 -5.09 -20.12 7.01
N ASP A 137 -5.43 -19.84 5.76
CA ASP A 137 -6.31 -20.66 4.94
C ASP A 137 -5.61 -21.89 4.35
N TYR A 138 -4.36 -21.72 3.92
CA TYR A 138 -3.62 -22.77 3.24
C TYR A 138 -2.21 -22.93 3.82
N ASP A 139 -1.83 -24.18 4.06
CA ASP A 139 -0.49 -24.61 4.48
C ASP A 139 0.06 -23.86 5.70
N GLY A 140 -0.83 -23.35 6.56
CA GLY A 140 -0.49 -22.57 7.75
C GLY A 140 0.18 -21.21 7.47
N LYS A 141 0.19 -20.76 6.21
CA LYS A 141 0.96 -19.59 5.77
C LYS A 141 0.16 -18.59 4.93
N TYR A 142 -0.70 -19.07 4.04
CA TYR A 142 -1.39 -18.20 3.08
C TYR A 142 -2.78 -17.81 3.57
N PHE A 143 -3.11 -16.53 3.42
CA PHE A 143 -4.43 -15.95 3.65
C PHE A 143 -5.05 -15.57 2.31
N LEU A 144 -6.35 -15.81 2.15
CA LEU A 144 -7.14 -15.39 1.02
C LEU A 144 -7.68 -14.00 1.30
N VAL A 145 -7.10 -13.02 0.61
CA VAL A 145 -7.39 -11.60 0.84
C VAL A 145 -8.12 -10.98 -0.34
N VAL A 146 -8.94 -9.98 -0.07
CA VAL A 146 -9.71 -9.25 -1.08
C VAL A 146 -9.91 -7.79 -0.70
N SER A 147 -9.85 -6.91 -1.69
CA SER A 147 -10.11 -5.47 -1.52
C SER A 147 -11.43 -5.04 -2.14
N ASP A 148 -11.91 -5.75 -3.17
CA ASP A 148 -13.20 -5.47 -3.82
C ASP A 148 -14.30 -6.36 -3.22
N LEU A 149 -15.03 -5.81 -2.25
CA LEU A 149 -16.17 -6.41 -1.58
C LEU A 149 -17.39 -5.50 -1.73
N LYS A 150 -18.50 -6.04 -2.23
CA LYS A 150 -19.72 -5.28 -2.53
C LYS A 150 -20.97 -5.97 -2.00
N ILE A 151 -21.93 -5.18 -1.55
CA ILE A 151 -23.27 -5.63 -1.16
C ILE A 151 -24.28 -5.01 -2.13
N TYR A 152 -25.00 -5.87 -2.83
CA TYR A 152 -26.13 -5.49 -3.66
C TYR A 152 -27.41 -5.76 -2.90
N HIS A 153 -28.28 -4.76 -2.76
CA HIS A 153 -29.50 -4.90 -1.98
C HIS A 153 -30.68 -4.15 -2.57
N LEU A 154 -31.89 -4.55 -2.20
CA LEU A 154 -33.09 -3.72 -2.40
C LEU A 154 -33.05 -2.50 -1.45
N PRO A 155 -33.64 -1.35 -1.84
CA PRO A 155 -33.59 -0.13 -1.04
C PRO A 155 -34.11 -0.29 0.41
N GLU A 156 -35.08 -1.16 0.65
CA GLU A 156 -35.61 -1.46 1.98
C GLU A 156 -34.62 -2.15 2.93
N HIS A 157 -33.51 -2.70 2.39
CA HIS A 157 -32.48 -3.40 3.15
C HIS A 157 -31.22 -2.56 3.41
N ASP A 158 -31.28 -1.25 3.19
CA ASP A 158 -30.15 -0.33 3.36
C ASP A 158 -29.48 -0.42 4.75
N SER A 159 -30.28 -0.37 5.82
CA SER A 159 -29.78 -0.51 7.19
C SER A 159 -29.09 -1.86 7.44
N PHE A 160 -29.61 -2.94 6.83
CA PHE A 160 -29.00 -4.26 6.97
C PHE A 160 -27.69 -4.39 6.18
N ALA A 161 -27.62 -3.76 5.00
CA ALA A 161 -26.39 -3.68 4.22
C ALA A 161 -25.29 -2.92 4.97
N GLN A 162 -25.64 -1.82 5.64
CA GLN A 162 -24.72 -1.08 6.50
C GLN A 162 -24.23 -1.94 7.69
N ASP A 163 -25.13 -2.62 8.41
CA ASP A 163 -24.75 -3.50 9.51
C ASP A 163 -23.78 -4.61 9.07
N LEU A 164 -23.96 -5.14 7.85
CA LEU A 164 -23.04 -6.12 7.26
C LEU A 164 -21.68 -5.50 6.95
N ALA A 165 -21.65 -4.31 6.34
CA ALA A 165 -20.40 -3.60 6.04
C ALA A 165 -19.61 -3.30 7.32
N ASP A 166 -20.29 -2.81 8.37
CA ASP A 166 -19.67 -2.54 9.68
C ASP A 166 -19.07 -3.82 10.28
N ARG A 167 -19.74 -4.97 10.15
CA ARG A 167 -19.17 -6.26 10.60
C ARG A 167 -17.99 -6.69 9.75
N PHE A 168 -18.04 -6.52 8.43
CA PHE A 168 -16.94 -6.89 7.54
C PHE A 168 -15.69 -6.04 7.76
N SER A 169 -15.84 -4.77 8.18
CA SER A 169 -14.71 -3.90 8.54
C SER A 169 -13.80 -4.49 9.62
N GLN A 170 -14.34 -5.38 10.47
CA GLN A 170 -13.60 -6.05 11.53
C GLN A 170 -12.93 -7.36 11.07
N MET A 171 -13.22 -7.82 9.85
CA MET A 171 -12.75 -9.09 9.27
C MET A 171 -11.57 -8.87 8.33
N THR A 172 -10.65 -7.99 8.71
CA THR A 172 -9.50 -7.57 7.91
C THR A 172 -8.20 -8.21 8.41
N VAL A 173 -7.20 -8.20 7.53
CA VAL A 173 -5.81 -8.53 7.85
C VAL A 173 -4.93 -7.38 7.38
N CYS A 174 -3.79 -7.15 8.03
CA CYS A 174 -2.81 -6.18 7.54
C CYS A 174 -1.84 -6.88 6.59
N SER A 175 -1.68 -6.42 5.36
CA SER A 175 -0.60 -6.87 4.50
C SER A 175 0.73 -6.28 5.00
N SER A 176 1.78 -7.11 4.98
CA SER A 176 3.15 -6.67 5.15
C SER A 176 3.55 -6.04 3.83
N LYS A 177 3.63 -4.72 3.78
CA LYS A 177 4.35 -4.03 2.72
C LYS A 177 5.73 -4.70 2.56
N SER A 178 6.14 -4.89 1.31
CA SER A 178 7.52 -5.20 0.98
C SER A 178 7.99 -4.14 -0.01
N CYS A 179 9.09 -3.45 0.33
CA CYS A 179 9.72 -2.52 -0.60
C CYS A 179 10.84 -3.24 -1.34
N MET A 180 11.10 -2.80 -2.58
CA MET A 180 12.28 -3.21 -3.30
C MET A 180 13.42 -2.26 -2.95
N LEU A 181 14.42 -2.77 -2.23
CA LEU A 181 15.66 -2.06 -1.96
C LEU A 181 16.65 -2.45 -3.06
N GLN A 182 17.08 -1.47 -3.84
CA GLN A 182 18.03 -1.68 -4.92
C GLN A 182 19.45 -1.62 -4.37
N MET A 183 20.28 -2.60 -4.63
CA MET A 183 21.69 -2.59 -4.24
C MET A 183 22.53 -2.15 -5.43
N VAL A 184 23.51 -1.28 -5.18
CA VAL A 184 24.50 -0.94 -6.21
C VAL A 184 25.46 -2.11 -6.39
N CYS A 185 25.57 -2.59 -7.62
CA CYS A 185 26.50 -3.64 -8.05
C CYS A 185 27.41 -3.11 -9.16
N ARG A 186 28.58 -3.74 -9.31
CA ARG A 186 29.57 -3.41 -10.35
C ARG A 186 29.93 -4.65 -11.14
N ASN A 187 29.94 -4.53 -12.47
CA ASN A 187 30.50 -5.53 -13.37
C ASN A 187 31.44 -4.86 -14.39
N GLN A 188 31.88 -5.60 -15.41
CA GLN A 188 32.79 -5.09 -16.45
C GLN A 188 32.18 -3.95 -17.30
N CYS A 189 30.85 -3.82 -17.32
CA CYS A 189 30.12 -2.81 -18.07
C CYS A 189 29.76 -1.58 -17.21
N GLY A 190 30.20 -1.53 -15.94
CA GLY A 190 29.96 -0.43 -15.01
C GLY A 190 28.97 -0.79 -13.90
N TYR A 191 28.29 0.23 -13.39
CA TYR A 191 27.36 0.13 -12.25
C TYR A 191 25.92 -0.16 -12.70
N TYR A 192 25.25 -1.03 -11.96
CA TYR A 192 23.85 -1.42 -12.15
C TYR A 192 23.17 -1.68 -10.80
N LEU A 193 21.84 -1.76 -10.81
CA LEU A 193 21.03 -2.08 -9.64
C LEU A 193 20.59 -3.54 -9.65
N ASP A 194 20.66 -4.20 -8.50
CA ASP A 194 20.02 -5.49 -8.26
C ASP A 194 19.11 -5.41 -7.03
N GLY A 195 17.87 -5.89 -7.17
CA GLY A 195 16.80 -5.62 -6.20
C GLY A 195 16.64 -6.73 -5.18
N ILE A 196 16.67 -6.38 -3.90
CA ILE A 196 16.26 -7.26 -2.81
C ILE A 196 14.91 -6.82 -2.23
N ARG A 197 14.04 -7.78 -1.90
CA ARG A 197 12.78 -7.47 -1.20
C ARG A 197 13.05 -7.38 0.30
N VAL A 198 12.69 -6.25 0.89
CA VAL A 198 12.77 -6.01 2.33
C VAL A 198 11.36 -5.96 2.89
N LYS A 199 11.09 -6.75 3.92
CA LYS A 199 9.78 -6.86 4.58
C LYS A 199 9.58 -5.78 5.62
N LYS A 200 8.35 -5.31 5.82
CA LYS A 200 8.02 -4.36 6.91
C LYS A 200 8.31 -5.00 8.25
N PRO A 201 9.24 -4.43 9.06
CA PRO A 201 9.29 -4.83 10.45
C PRO A 201 8.00 -4.42 11.14
N LEU A 202 7.50 -5.27 12.03
CA LEU A 202 6.37 -4.90 12.87
C LEU A 202 6.87 -3.93 13.95
N ILE A 203 6.66 -2.64 13.72
CA ILE A 203 6.80 -1.60 14.76
C ILE A 203 5.38 -1.21 15.17
N THR A 204 4.95 -1.69 16.34
CA THR A 204 3.60 -1.41 16.86
C THR A 204 3.49 -0.02 17.48
N ASP A 205 4.59 0.46 18.07
CA ASP A 205 4.66 1.76 18.74
C ASP A 205 6.08 2.33 18.63
N LEU A 206 6.27 3.32 17.75
CA LEU A 206 7.55 4.02 17.58
C LEU A 206 8.02 4.68 18.88
N ALA A 207 7.10 5.21 19.69
CA ALA A 207 7.39 5.91 20.93
C ALA A 207 7.93 4.95 21.99
N LEU A 208 7.40 3.72 22.04
CA LEU A 208 7.89 2.65 22.90
C LEU A 208 9.34 2.24 22.55
N HIS A 209 9.68 2.22 21.25
CA HIS A 209 10.98 1.73 20.78
C HIS A 209 12.09 2.79 20.77
N TYR A 210 11.76 4.05 20.44
CA TYR A 210 12.75 5.12 20.22
C TYR A 210 12.53 6.33 21.14
N GLY A 211 11.48 6.32 21.96
CA GLY A 211 11.12 7.38 22.89
C GLY A 211 10.16 8.41 22.30
N ASN A 212 9.35 9.02 23.18
CA ASN A 212 8.34 10.02 22.78
C ASN A 212 8.91 11.22 22.02
N ASN A 213 10.13 11.64 22.36
CA ASN A 213 10.78 12.78 21.71
C ASN A 213 11.22 12.48 20.27
N PHE A 214 11.31 11.21 19.89
CA PHE A 214 11.71 10.81 18.54
C PHE A 214 10.57 10.94 17.53
N LEU A 215 9.31 10.92 17.96
CA LEU A 215 8.14 11.00 17.07
C LEU A 215 8.16 12.25 16.18
N THR A 216 8.49 13.42 16.75
CA THR A 216 8.59 14.67 15.99
C THR A 216 9.73 14.63 14.96
N THR A 217 10.83 13.94 15.30
CA THR A 217 11.95 13.74 14.38
C THR A 217 11.59 12.75 13.29
N HIS A 218 10.86 11.68 13.63
CA HIS A 218 10.32 10.71 12.69
C HIS A 218 9.41 11.39 11.66
N ASP A 219 8.43 12.16 12.11
CA ASP A 219 7.50 12.86 11.22
C ASP A 219 8.24 13.83 10.28
N LYS A 220 9.24 14.55 10.81
CA LYS A 220 10.09 15.42 9.99
C LYS A 220 10.85 14.64 8.92
N ILE A 221 11.55 13.58 9.31
CA ILE A 221 12.30 12.72 8.37
C ILE A 221 11.36 12.17 7.30
N LEU A 222 10.20 11.64 7.69
CA LEU A 222 9.27 11.02 6.76
C LEU A 222 8.69 12.04 5.77
N ASN A 223 8.30 13.21 6.25
CA ASN A 223 7.80 14.30 5.40
C ASN A 223 8.87 14.77 4.42
N ASP A 224 10.11 14.94 4.87
CA ASP A 224 11.22 15.37 4.02
C ASP A 224 11.54 14.31 2.95
N LEU A 225 11.59 13.02 3.32
CA LEU A 225 11.85 11.93 2.38
C LEU A 225 10.74 11.76 1.33
N ASN A 226 9.48 12.04 1.68
CA ASN A 226 8.35 11.96 0.73
C ASN A 226 8.14 13.23 -0.09
N LYS A 227 8.84 14.32 0.23
CA LYS A 227 8.75 15.56 -0.55
C LYS A 227 9.36 15.36 -1.94
N LYS A 228 8.61 15.72 -2.99
CA LYS A 228 9.09 15.71 -4.38
C LYS A 228 10.27 16.65 -4.55
N GLU A 229 11.27 16.22 -5.33
CA GLU A 229 12.44 17.03 -5.69
C GLU A 229 13.16 17.62 -4.46
N SER A 230 13.17 16.87 -3.35
CA SER A 230 13.89 17.23 -2.14
C SER A 230 15.31 16.68 -2.17
N LYS A 231 16.23 17.39 -1.52
CA LYS A 231 17.63 17.01 -1.33
C LYS A 231 17.99 17.09 0.16
N GLY A 232 19.04 16.39 0.58
CA GLY A 232 19.57 16.51 1.93
C GLY A 232 20.09 15.20 2.52
N ILE A 233 20.62 15.28 3.74
CA ILE A 233 21.19 14.15 4.48
C ILE A 233 20.42 13.96 5.79
N VAL A 234 20.02 12.72 6.05
CA VAL A 234 19.50 12.25 7.33
C VAL A 234 20.58 11.40 7.99
N LEU A 235 21.03 11.84 9.16
CA LEU A 235 22.06 11.18 9.95
C LEU A 235 21.44 10.52 11.18
N LEU A 236 21.47 9.19 11.24
CA LEU A 236 20.90 8.38 12.32
C LEU A 236 22.00 7.82 13.22
N HIS A 237 22.10 8.36 14.43
CA HIS A 237 23.13 7.96 15.41
C HIS A 237 22.53 7.29 16.64
N GLY A 238 23.32 6.47 17.32
CA GLY A 238 22.94 5.82 18.57
C GLY A 238 23.84 4.64 18.90
N VAL A 239 23.73 4.10 20.12
CA VAL A 239 24.54 2.96 20.56
C VAL A 239 24.30 1.69 19.71
N PRO A 240 25.29 0.78 19.59
CA PRO A 240 25.08 -0.51 18.94
C PRO A 240 23.89 -1.26 19.54
N GLY A 241 23.05 -1.86 18.69
CA GLY A 241 21.83 -2.55 19.12
C GLY A 241 20.62 -1.66 19.41
N SER A 242 20.71 -0.32 19.27
CA SER A 242 19.59 0.60 19.47
C SER A 242 18.48 0.56 18.40
N GLY A 243 18.56 -0.37 17.45
CA GLY A 243 17.52 -0.55 16.43
C GLY A 243 17.63 0.34 15.18
N LYS A 244 18.76 1.01 14.91
CA LYS A 244 18.92 1.88 13.71
C LYS A 244 18.54 1.19 12.39
N THR A 245 19.10 0.00 12.12
CA THR A 245 18.75 -0.81 10.95
C THR A 245 17.28 -1.24 10.95
N HIS A 246 16.71 -1.50 12.12
CA HIS A 246 15.28 -1.83 12.25
C HIS A 246 14.41 -0.62 11.89
N TYR A 247 14.80 0.58 12.32
CA TYR A 247 14.15 1.83 11.96
C TYR A 247 14.27 2.14 10.47
N ILE A 248 15.44 1.95 9.85
CA ILE A 248 15.59 2.12 8.40
C ILE A 248 14.64 1.20 7.65
N ARG A 249 14.58 -0.10 8.02
CA ARG A 249 13.66 -1.05 7.38
C ARG A 249 12.20 -0.62 7.49
N TYR A 250 11.81 0.04 8.58
CA TYR A 250 10.49 0.64 8.72
C TYR A 250 10.35 1.86 7.80
N LEU A 251 11.27 2.82 7.91
CA LEU A 251 11.24 4.10 7.23
C LEU A 251 11.16 3.97 5.71
N ILE A 252 11.97 3.08 5.11
CA ILE A 252 12.02 2.88 3.66
C ILE A 252 10.69 2.36 3.08
N GLN A 253 9.78 1.84 3.92
CA GLN A 253 8.47 1.34 3.48
C GLN A 253 7.35 2.37 3.62
N GLU A 254 7.63 3.44 4.37
CA GLU A 254 6.78 4.62 4.44
C GLU A 254 7.12 5.63 3.32
N VAL A 255 8.23 5.42 2.61
CA VAL A 255 8.60 6.21 1.42
C VAL A 255 7.74 5.79 0.23
N GLN A 256 7.19 6.79 -0.46
CA GLN A 256 6.37 6.65 -1.65
C GLN A 256 7.10 7.23 -2.87
N ASP A 257 6.86 6.65 -4.04
CA ASP A 257 7.28 7.19 -5.35
C ASP A 257 8.79 7.53 -5.51
N LYS A 258 9.67 6.87 -4.75
CA LYS A 258 11.14 7.02 -4.88
C LYS A 258 11.86 5.70 -4.95
N THR A 259 12.96 5.67 -5.71
CA THR A 259 13.86 4.52 -5.76
C THR A 259 14.74 4.51 -4.51
N LEU A 260 14.74 3.40 -3.78
CA LEU A 260 15.58 3.19 -2.60
C LEU A 260 16.85 2.46 -3.03
N ILE A 261 18.01 3.08 -2.84
CA ILE A 261 19.30 2.54 -3.29
C ILE A 261 20.23 2.35 -2.11
N TYR A 262 20.54 1.12 -1.75
CA TYR A 262 21.60 0.78 -0.82
C TYR A 262 22.97 0.96 -1.47
N VAL A 263 23.81 1.80 -0.87
CA VAL A 263 25.19 2.06 -1.25
C VAL A 263 26.10 1.58 -0.13
N SER A 264 26.98 0.63 -0.42
CA SER A 264 27.95 0.18 0.58
C SER A 264 28.89 1.33 1.01
N PRO A 265 29.41 1.33 2.24
CA PRO A 265 30.33 2.38 2.70
C PRO A 265 31.53 2.58 1.77
N ASP A 266 32.11 1.51 1.23
CA ASP A 266 33.26 1.64 0.33
C ASP A 266 32.89 2.34 -0.98
N MET A 267 31.72 2.07 -1.56
CA MET A 267 31.22 2.79 -2.74
C MET A 267 30.88 4.25 -2.42
N ALA A 268 30.40 4.54 -1.21
CA ALA A 268 30.09 5.90 -0.80
C ALA A 268 31.31 6.83 -0.81
N LYS A 269 32.53 6.29 -0.62
CA LYS A 269 33.78 7.08 -0.75
C LYS A 269 34.00 7.57 -2.18
N GLU A 270 33.58 6.80 -3.18
CA GLU A 270 33.78 7.04 -4.61
C GLU A 270 32.56 7.62 -5.31
N ILE A 271 31.54 8.04 -4.54
CA ILE A 271 30.21 8.38 -5.03
C ILE A 271 30.18 9.58 -6.00
N SER A 272 31.14 10.49 -5.88
CA SER A 272 31.31 11.63 -6.78
C SER A 272 32.40 11.42 -7.83
N SER A 273 32.88 10.19 -8.01
CA SER A 273 33.86 9.87 -9.04
C SER A 273 33.25 9.99 -10.45
N PRO A 274 34.03 10.37 -11.47
CA PRO A 274 33.56 10.43 -12.85
C PRO A 274 33.00 9.11 -13.38
N GLU A 275 33.45 7.97 -12.84
CA GLU A 275 32.93 6.63 -13.20
C GLU A 275 31.55 6.35 -12.60
N PHE A 276 31.25 6.91 -11.42
CA PHE A 276 30.01 6.65 -10.68
C PHE A 276 28.90 7.67 -11.00
N LEU A 277 29.25 8.93 -11.27
CA LEU A 277 28.29 10.00 -11.55
C LEU A 277 27.28 9.66 -12.68
N PRO A 278 27.67 9.10 -13.84
CA PRO A 278 26.72 8.73 -14.89
C PRO A 278 25.71 7.66 -14.46
N PHE A 279 26.04 6.85 -13.45
CA PHE A 279 25.10 5.91 -12.86
C PHE A 279 24.09 6.63 -11.96
N LEU A 280 24.54 7.53 -11.07
CA LEU A 280 23.63 8.32 -10.23
C LEU A 280 22.68 9.21 -11.02
N MET A 281 23.16 9.83 -12.10
CA MET A 281 22.32 10.67 -12.98
C MET A 281 21.18 9.90 -13.66
N ARG A 282 21.25 8.56 -13.74
CA ARG A 282 20.13 7.73 -14.24
C ARG A 282 19.07 7.44 -13.16
N HIS A 283 19.37 7.82 -11.92
CA HIS A 283 18.58 7.53 -10.73
C HIS A 283 18.34 8.82 -9.91
N GLU A 284 17.91 9.87 -10.60
CA GLU A 284 17.47 11.13 -9.97
C GLU A 284 16.28 10.90 -9.03
N ASN A 285 16.13 11.77 -8.03
CA ASN A 285 15.09 11.72 -7.00
C ASN A 285 15.05 10.37 -6.24
N ALA A 286 16.18 9.66 -6.17
CA ALA A 286 16.34 8.46 -5.36
C ALA A 286 16.74 8.80 -3.91
N ILE A 287 16.63 7.81 -3.03
CA ILE A 287 17.15 7.87 -1.65
C ILE A 287 18.31 6.89 -1.56
N LEU A 288 19.51 7.39 -1.25
CA LEU A 288 20.69 6.58 -0.99
C LEU A 288 20.74 6.19 0.48
N ILE A 289 20.95 4.91 0.76
CA ILE A 289 21.02 4.36 2.11
C ILE A 289 22.43 3.82 2.32
N ILE A 290 23.15 4.39 3.29
CA ILE A 290 24.51 4.01 3.66
C ILE A 290 24.49 3.57 5.13
N GLU A 291 24.45 2.27 5.38
CA GLU A 291 24.57 1.76 6.76
C GLU A 291 26.04 1.69 7.21
N ASP A 292 26.29 1.91 8.49
CA ASP A 292 27.62 1.87 9.12
C ASP A 292 28.62 2.81 8.42
N ALA A 293 28.23 4.08 8.35
CA ALA A 293 28.93 5.14 7.64
C ALA A 293 30.03 5.83 8.47
N GLU A 294 30.46 5.28 9.62
CA GLU A 294 31.49 5.86 10.49
C GLU A 294 32.75 6.22 9.71
N ASN A 295 33.16 5.32 8.83
CA ASN A 295 34.34 5.46 7.99
C ASN A 295 34.20 6.48 6.84
N ILE A 296 33.01 7.06 6.64
CA ILE A 296 32.66 8.06 5.63
C ILE A 296 32.48 9.44 6.26
N ILE A 297 31.81 9.50 7.42
CA ILE A 297 31.43 10.76 8.08
C ILE A 297 32.47 11.28 9.07
N GLN A 298 33.43 10.43 9.48
CA GLN A 298 34.47 10.83 10.42
C GLN A 298 35.48 11.75 9.76
N ASP A 299 35.93 12.75 10.54
CA ASP A 299 37.09 13.55 10.17
C ASP A 299 38.35 12.69 10.32
N ARG A 300 38.88 12.23 9.18
CA ARG A 300 40.09 11.38 9.13
C ARG A 300 41.37 12.20 9.02
N SER A 301 41.29 13.52 8.92
CA SER A 301 42.46 14.36 8.68
C SER A 301 42.78 15.17 9.93
N SER A 302 44.05 15.19 10.36
CA SER A 302 44.53 16.12 11.38
C SER A 302 44.58 17.58 10.88
N SER A 303 43.82 17.90 9.83
CA SER A 303 43.75 19.18 9.14
C SER A 303 42.31 19.67 9.18
N SER A 304 42.12 20.99 9.23
CA SER A 304 40.81 21.65 9.29
C SER A 304 39.98 21.57 8.00
N LEU A 305 40.18 20.54 7.17
CA LEU A 305 39.51 20.35 5.88
C LEU A 305 38.67 19.06 5.90
N PRO A 306 37.44 19.08 5.35
CA PRO A 306 36.61 17.91 5.32
C PRO A 306 37.26 16.73 4.61
N SER A 307 36.97 15.52 5.08
CA SER A 307 37.43 14.33 4.37
C SER A 307 36.83 14.30 2.96
N GLN A 308 37.56 13.71 1.99
CA GLN A 308 37.06 13.60 0.60
C GLN A 308 35.68 12.92 0.53
N ALA A 309 35.43 11.97 1.44
CA ALA A 309 34.16 11.27 1.53
C ALA A 309 33.03 12.20 2.00
N VAL A 310 33.27 13.04 3.01
CA VAL A 310 32.33 14.07 3.47
C VAL A 310 32.04 15.08 2.37
N ALA A 311 33.09 15.59 1.70
CA ALA A 311 32.94 16.52 0.59
C ALA A 311 32.11 15.92 -0.56
N ASN A 312 32.29 14.63 -0.86
CA ASN A 312 31.52 13.92 -1.86
C ASN A 312 30.03 13.83 -1.49
N LEU A 313 29.71 13.48 -0.23
CA LEU A 313 28.34 13.44 0.26
C LEU A 313 27.68 14.82 0.21
N LEU A 314 28.37 15.87 0.68
CA LEU A 314 27.85 17.25 0.67
C LEU A 314 27.59 17.76 -0.74
N ASN A 315 28.48 17.46 -1.69
CA ASN A 315 28.29 17.83 -3.09
C ASN A 315 27.03 17.19 -3.70
N LEU A 316 26.69 15.97 -3.28
CA LEU A 316 25.50 15.25 -3.73
C LEU A 316 24.23 15.69 -3.00
N SER A 317 24.33 16.18 -1.76
CA SER A 317 23.14 16.54 -0.98
C SER A 317 22.79 18.02 -1.02
N ASP A 318 23.77 18.91 -1.16
CA ASP A 318 23.57 20.36 -1.10
C ASP A 318 24.23 21.14 -2.25
N GLY A 319 25.23 20.56 -2.90
CA GLY A 319 25.89 21.18 -4.06
C GLY A 319 25.07 21.18 -5.35
N LEU A 320 25.67 21.69 -6.43
CA LEU A 320 25.08 21.75 -7.78
C LEU A 320 24.56 20.38 -8.27
N LEU A 321 25.25 19.30 -7.89
CA LEU A 321 24.83 17.94 -8.20
C LEU A 321 23.56 17.54 -7.41
N GLY A 322 23.45 17.96 -6.16
CA GLY A 322 22.25 17.75 -5.34
C GLY A 322 21.03 18.52 -5.83
N ASP A 323 21.24 19.74 -6.33
CA ASP A 323 20.17 20.53 -6.98
C ASP A 323 19.68 19.91 -8.29
N ALA A 324 20.59 19.33 -9.07
CA ALA A 324 20.24 18.71 -10.34
C ALA A 324 19.57 17.34 -10.17
N MET A 325 20.08 16.51 -9.25
CA MET A 325 19.64 15.12 -9.10
C MET A 325 18.58 14.93 -8.01
N HIS A 326 18.34 15.93 -7.15
CA HIS A 326 17.43 15.84 -6.00
C HIS A 326 17.71 14.60 -5.12
N GLN A 327 19.00 14.40 -4.81
CA GLN A 327 19.44 13.22 -4.07
C GLN A 327 19.22 13.41 -2.57
N GLN A 328 18.55 12.44 -1.95
CA GLN A 328 18.48 12.33 -0.49
C GLN A 328 19.36 11.18 -0.01
N ILE A 329 19.98 11.34 1.15
CA ILE A 329 20.90 10.36 1.73
C ILE A 329 20.43 10.05 3.15
N ILE A 330 20.35 8.77 3.51
CA ILE A 330 20.17 8.29 4.87
C ILE A 330 21.44 7.55 5.25
N ALA A 331 22.12 7.99 6.31
CA ALA A 331 23.30 7.31 6.82
C ALA A 331 23.17 6.96 8.30
N THR A 332 23.66 5.78 8.69
CA THR A 332 23.73 5.37 10.10
C THR A 332 25.16 5.36 10.62
N PHE A 333 25.33 5.60 11.91
CA PHE A 333 26.62 5.42 12.57
C PHE A 333 26.48 5.22 14.09
N ASN A 334 27.54 4.73 14.71
CA ASN A 334 27.64 4.41 16.13
C ASN A 334 28.72 5.23 16.85
N CYS A 335 29.59 5.96 16.13
CA CYS A 335 30.66 6.74 16.74
C CYS A 335 30.14 7.99 17.47
N ASP A 336 30.95 8.50 18.40
CA ASP A 336 30.64 9.74 19.11
C ASP A 336 30.48 10.91 18.12
N LEU A 337 29.54 11.81 18.41
CA LEU A 337 29.28 12.99 17.58
C LEU A 337 30.50 13.91 17.46
N THR A 338 31.41 13.88 18.44
CA THR A 338 32.67 14.62 18.41
C THR A 338 33.64 14.15 17.33
N ALA A 339 33.46 12.93 16.81
CA ALA A 339 34.26 12.37 15.73
C ALA A 339 33.67 12.64 14.34
N VAL A 340 32.43 13.15 14.27
CA VAL A 340 31.76 13.49 13.01
C VAL A 340 32.29 14.83 12.50
N ASP A 341 32.53 14.92 11.20
CA ASP A 341 32.94 16.16 10.55
C ASP A 341 31.91 17.27 10.80
N PRO A 342 32.32 18.44 11.34
CA PRO A 342 31.40 19.54 11.64
C PRO A 342 30.62 20.07 10.43
N ALA A 343 31.07 19.83 9.19
CA ALA A 343 30.33 20.24 8.00
C ALA A 343 29.03 19.43 7.78
N LEU A 344 28.85 18.32 8.51
CA LEU A 344 27.66 17.46 8.47
C LEU A 344 26.67 17.71 9.62
N LEU A 345 27.02 18.56 10.60
CA LEU A 345 26.22 18.89 11.78
C LEU A 345 25.65 20.31 11.67
#